data_AF-A0A926AB56-F1
#
_entry.id   AF-A0A926AB56-F1
#
_cell.length_a   1.000
_cell.length_b   1.000
_cell.length_c   1.000
_cell.angle_alpha   90.00
_cell.angle_beta   90.00
_cell.angle_gamma   90.00
#
_symmetry.space_group_name_H-M   'P 1'
#
loop_
_entity.id
_entity.type
_entity.pdbx_description
1 polymer ?
#
loop_
_entity_poly.entity_id
_entity_poly.type
_entity_poly.pdbx_seq_one_letter_code
_entity_poly.pdbx_strand_id
1 'polypeptide(L)'
;PDGKLYITTGEATTKEIAQQLASLGGKILRLNDDGSIPRDNPFVNTSSARPEIWSYGHRNPQGLDFQPGTGLLFAPEHGPDNGDEINHVVKGSNYGWPVIHHRAGKAGMQSPLLEFTPSVGPAGASFYRGAAFPALKGNLLVGCLRGEGILRVQLDGTNVSSCERLLHRKFGRIRDVVEGPDGFIYFTTSQFDPPEGTPRPDYDLVLRVMPKRLKATGAPLAAEWREREQPVATFDPSSSDASVLIPAYCAPCHGPGLRGGLQRGLLDGKRQFAPDDEGLRKVISNGLGEKGMPAFGGALKTNQLAALIAFIKQHEVAPVNNSTNTSALPRNTP
;
A
#
# COMPACT_ATOMS: atom_id res chain seq x y z
N PRO A 1 8.59 -12.31 21.07
CA PRO A 1 9.60 -13.23 21.65
C PRO A 1 9.80 -13.04 23.16
N ASP A 2 9.73 -11.80 23.63
CA ASP A 2 9.91 -11.38 25.03
C ASP A 2 8.60 -11.33 25.85
N GLY A 3 7.49 -11.84 25.29
CA GLY A 3 6.18 -11.86 25.93
C GLY A 3 5.53 -10.48 26.08
N LYS A 4 5.90 -9.49 25.25
CA LYS A 4 5.33 -8.14 25.28
C LYS A 4 4.42 -7.86 24.09
N LEU A 5 3.49 -6.92 24.30
CA LEU A 5 2.65 -6.37 23.25
C LEU A 5 3.37 -5.20 22.58
N TYR A 6 3.49 -5.23 21.25
CA TYR A 6 4.03 -4.14 20.46
C TYR A 6 2.92 -3.48 19.64
N ILE A 7 2.95 -2.16 19.54
CA ILE A 7 1.88 -1.37 18.91
C ILE A 7 2.53 -0.34 17.98
N THR A 8 2.08 -0.27 16.73
CA THR A 8 2.48 0.79 15.79
C THR A 8 1.52 1.96 15.90
N THR A 9 2.05 3.19 15.84
CA THR A 9 1.25 4.40 15.78
C THR A 9 1.80 5.33 14.70
N GLY A 10 0.93 5.80 13.82
CA GLY A 10 1.26 6.89 12.90
C GLY A 10 1.29 8.25 13.60
N GLU A 11 1.80 9.27 12.92
CA GLU A 11 1.86 10.65 13.44
C GLU A 11 0.57 11.46 13.26
N ALA A 12 -0.49 10.82 12.75
CA ALA A 12 -1.83 11.41 12.63
C ALA A 12 -1.83 12.78 11.94
N THR A 13 -1.04 12.93 10.87
CA THR A 13 -0.86 14.13 10.04
C THR A 13 -0.13 15.32 10.71
N THR A 14 0.30 15.19 11.96
CA THR A 14 1.12 16.18 12.67
C THR A 14 2.57 15.70 12.78
N LYS A 15 3.34 15.90 11.72
CA LYS A 15 4.62 15.22 11.47
C LYS A 15 5.62 15.36 12.62
N GLU A 16 5.65 16.53 13.24
CA GLU A 16 6.60 16.91 14.28
C GLU A 16 6.45 16.04 15.54
N ILE A 17 5.26 15.49 15.80
CA ILE A 17 5.02 14.68 17.00
C ILE A 17 5.79 13.35 16.95
N ALA A 18 6.20 12.88 15.77
CA ALA A 18 7.02 11.69 15.61
C ALA A 18 8.37 11.82 16.36
N GLN A 19 8.94 13.03 16.42
CA GLN A 19 10.18 13.33 17.14
C GLN A 19 9.94 13.69 18.63
N GLN A 20 8.71 14.01 19.02
CA GLN A 20 8.39 14.39 20.39
C GLN A 20 8.18 13.14 21.25
N LEU A 21 9.05 12.95 22.25
CA LEU A 21 8.94 11.83 23.19
C LEU A 21 7.79 11.97 24.18
N ALA A 22 7.22 13.17 24.35
CA ALA A 22 6.01 13.40 25.15
C ALA A 22 4.71 12.93 24.43
N SER A 23 4.79 12.61 23.13
CA SER A 23 3.66 12.15 22.31
C SER A 23 3.72 10.65 22.02
N LEU A 24 2.55 10.03 21.86
CA LEU A 24 2.43 8.64 21.39
C LEU A 24 2.32 8.52 19.86
N GLY A 25 2.25 9.61 19.11
CA GLY A 25 2.15 9.57 17.64
C GLY A 25 3.50 9.36 16.96
N GLY A 26 3.55 8.55 15.92
CA GLY A 26 4.78 8.25 15.17
C GLY A 26 5.77 7.40 15.97
N LYS A 27 5.27 6.35 16.62
CA LYS A 27 6.02 5.49 17.57
C LYS A 27 5.80 4.01 17.25
N ILE A 28 6.74 3.20 17.74
CA ILE A 28 6.45 1.81 18.09
C ILE A 28 6.46 1.76 19.62
N LEU A 29 5.39 1.28 20.21
CA LEU A 29 5.20 1.14 21.66
C LEU A 29 5.42 -0.31 22.09
N ARG A 30 5.76 -0.51 23.37
CA ARG A 30 5.92 -1.83 23.98
C ARG A 30 5.33 -1.87 25.39
N LEU A 31 4.38 -2.77 25.61
CA LEU A 31 3.64 -2.94 26.87
C LEU A 31 3.74 -4.37 27.38
N ASN A 32 3.48 -4.59 28.67
CA ASN A 32 3.12 -5.91 29.17
C ASN A 32 1.74 -6.33 28.60
N ASP A 33 1.43 -7.61 28.68
CA ASP A 33 0.14 -8.18 28.21
C ASP A 33 -1.07 -7.63 28.99
N ASP A 34 -0.87 -7.24 30.25
CA ASP A 34 -1.85 -6.53 31.08
C ASP A 34 -1.92 -5.00 30.82
N GLY A 35 -1.15 -4.50 29.85
CA GLY A 35 -1.06 -3.07 29.50
C GLY A 35 -0.15 -2.24 30.39
N SER A 36 0.46 -2.81 31.44
CA SER A 36 1.41 -2.10 32.28
C SER A 36 2.76 -1.85 31.57
N ILE A 37 3.55 -0.90 32.07
CA ILE A 37 4.83 -0.51 31.46
C ILE A 37 5.94 -1.51 31.83
N PRO A 38 6.64 -2.11 30.86
CA PRO A 38 7.86 -2.87 31.13
C PRO A 38 8.94 -1.96 31.74
N ARG A 39 9.49 -2.36 32.89
CA ARG A 39 10.51 -1.59 33.63
C ARG A 39 11.82 -1.39 32.84
N ASP A 40 12.02 -2.18 31.80
CA ASP A 40 13.19 -2.12 30.93
C ASP A 40 12.94 -1.30 29.64
N ASN A 41 11.79 -0.64 29.48
CA ASN A 41 11.57 0.25 28.33
C ASN A 41 12.61 1.40 28.30
N PRO A 42 13.01 1.88 27.11
CA PRO A 42 14.15 2.79 26.96
C PRO A 42 13.94 4.17 27.61
N PHE A 43 12.70 4.60 27.80
CA PHE A 43 12.38 5.95 28.28
C PHE A 43 11.67 5.98 29.64
N VAL A 44 11.62 4.87 30.39
CA VAL A 44 10.91 4.80 31.68
C VAL A 44 11.41 5.79 32.74
N ASN A 45 12.68 6.16 32.66
CA ASN A 45 13.33 7.08 33.61
C ASN A 45 13.52 8.49 33.01
N THR A 46 12.89 8.79 31.87
CA THR A 46 12.96 10.10 31.22
C THR A 46 11.67 10.87 31.50
N SER A 47 11.73 11.85 32.41
CA SER A 47 10.56 12.58 32.90
C SER A 47 9.73 13.30 31.82
N SER A 48 10.37 13.68 30.71
CA SER A 48 9.73 14.34 29.57
C SER A 48 9.25 13.38 28.47
N ALA A 49 9.37 12.06 28.68
CA ALA A 49 9.03 11.04 27.69
C ALA A 49 7.89 10.14 28.15
N ARG A 50 7.16 9.61 27.17
CA ARG A 50 6.17 8.57 27.35
C ARG A 50 6.88 7.23 27.59
N PRO A 51 6.66 6.56 28.73
CA PRO A 51 7.40 5.34 29.08
C PRO A 51 7.00 4.12 28.21
N GLU A 52 5.91 4.22 27.46
CA GLU A 52 5.44 3.21 26.50
C GLU A 52 6.36 3.08 25.27
N ILE A 53 7.14 4.13 24.95
CA ILE A 53 7.88 4.22 23.70
C ILE A 53 8.99 3.16 23.65
N TRP A 54 8.99 2.35 22.59
CA TRP A 54 10.09 1.45 22.23
C TRP A 54 11.03 2.07 21.21
N SER A 55 10.48 2.73 20.17
CA SER A 55 11.23 3.54 19.20
C SER A 55 10.35 4.67 18.66
N TYR A 56 10.96 5.67 18.02
CA TYR A 56 10.28 6.89 17.58
C TYR A 56 10.81 7.40 16.25
N GLY A 57 10.21 8.48 15.73
CA GLY A 57 10.57 9.02 14.42
C GLY A 57 9.98 8.20 13.27
N HIS A 58 8.77 7.67 13.47
CA HIS A 58 8.00 6.92 12.48
C HIS A 58 6.88 7.79 11.89
N ARG A 59 6.55 7.59 10.63
CA ARG A 59 5.42 8.23 9.94
C ARG A 59 4.14 7.43 10.11
N ASN A 60 4.10 6.22 9.55
CA ASN A 60 2.90 5.38 9.54
C ASN A 60 3.22 3.88 9.39
N PRO A 61 3.83 3.26 10.41
CA PRO A 61 4.15 1.83 10.39
C PRO A 61 2.88 0.99 10.52
N GLN A 62 2.75 -0.04 9.68
CA GLN A 62 1.49 -0.82 9.56
C GLN A 62 1.63 -2.30 9.91
N GLY A 63 2.86 -2.82 9.96
CA GLY A 63 3.13 -4.22 10.27
C GLY A 63 4.32 -4.37 11.20
N LEU A 64 4.37 -5.51 11.89
CA LEU A 64 5.49 -5.90 12.76
C LEU A 64 5.63 -7.42 12.72
N ASP A 65 6.86 -7.92 12.58
CA ASP A 65 7.17 -9.30 12.97
C ASP A 65 8.63 -9.45 13.40
N PHE A 66 8.89 -10.47 14.20
CA PHE A 66 10.20 -10.83 14.70
C PHE A 66 10.82 -11.93 13.84
N GLN A 67 12.03 -11.67 13.36
CA GLN A 67 12.80 -12.67 12.62
C GLN A 67 13.08 -13.89 13.52
N PRO A 68 12.73 -15.11 13.07
CA PRO A 68 12.93 -16.31 13.87
C PRO A 68 14.43 -16.57 14.08
N GLY A 69 14.79 -17.10 15.26
CA GLY A 69 16.17 -17.40 15.63
C GLY A 69 16.95 -16.18 16.15
N THR A 70 16.86 -15.03 15.49
CA THR A 70 17.58 -13.81 15.90
C THR A 70 16.77 -12.93 16.86
N GLY A 71 15.43 -12.96 16.76
CA GLY A 71 14.55 -12.10 17.55
C GLY A 71 14.59 -10.62 17.16
N LEU A 72 15.18 -10.27 16.03
CA LEU A 72 15.19 -8.89 15.51
C LEU A 72 13.78 -8.49 15.04
N LEU A 73 13.34 -7.28 15.40
CA LEU A 73 12.01 -6.77 15.05
C LEU A 73 12.06 -6.01 13.72
N PHE A 74 11.11 -6.28 12.82
CA PHE A 74 11.01 -5.58 11.52
C PHE A 74 9.67 -4.85 11.40
N ALA A 75 9.69 -3.67 10.80
CA ALA A 75 8.51 -2.84 10.58
C ALA A 75 8.48 -2.26 9.16
N PRO A 76 7.52 -2.66 8.30
CA PRO A 76 7.17 -1.88 7.13
C PRO A 76 6.43 -0.59 7.48
N GLU A 77 6.67 0.45 6.68
CA GLU A 77 6.10 1.78 6.89
C GLU A 77 5.77 2.51 5.59
N HIS A 78 4.68 3.27 5.59
CA HIS A 78 4.35 4.19 4.50
C HIS A 78 5.17 5.48 4.61
N GLY A 79 5.91 5.81 3.56
CA GLY A 79 6.60 7.09 3.39
C GLY A 79 5.63 8.23 3.02
N PRO A 80 6.11 9.49 2.95
CA PRO A 80 5.26 10.65 2.64
C PRO A 80 4.65 10.57 1.23
N ASP A 81 5.43 10.93 0.22
CA ASP A 81 5.09 10.84 -1.21
C ASP A 81 6.13 9.91 -1.86
N ASN A 82 5.91 8.59 -1.81
CA ASN A 82 6.96 7.58 -1.98
C ASN A 82 7.90 7.48 -0.76
N GLY A 83 8.98 6.72 -0.92
CA GLY A 83 9.91 6.43 0.15
C GLY A 83 9.29 5.56 1.24
N ASP A 84 8.50 4.56 0.86
CA ASP A 84 8.05 3.54 1.80
C ASP A 84 9.26 2.73 2.28
N GLU A 85 9.20 2.20 3.50
CA GLU A 85 10.36 1.62 4.15
C GLU A 85 10.11 0.21 4.69
N ILE A 86 11.19 -0.56 4.82
CA ILE A 86 11.28 -1.69 5.76
C ILE A 86 12.43 -1.41 6.71
N ASN A 87 12.11 -1.34 8.00
CA ASN A 87 13.03 -0.98 9.07
C ASN A 87 13.35 -2.20 9.96
N HIS A 88 14.60 -2.34 10.40
CA HIS A 88 14.94 -3.14 11.58
C HIS A 88 14.82 -2.25 12.81
N VAL A 89 13.87 -2.58 13.70
CA VAL A 89 13.45 -1.79 14.85
C VAL A 89 14.34 -2.06 16.06
N VAL A 90 15.07 -1.04 16.50
CA VAL A 90 16.03 -1.09 17.61
C VAL A 90 15.50 -0.29 18.79
N LYS A 91 15.67 -0.85 19.99
CA LYS A 91 15.31 -0.22 21.27
C LYS A 91 15.84 1.21 21.37
N GLY A 92 14.97 2.16 21.69
CA GLY A 92 15.28 3.57 21.92
C GLY A 92 15.68 4.36 20.67
N SER A 93 15.68 3.74 19.49
CA SER A 93 16.21 4.37 18.28
C SER A 93 15.22 5.33 17.61
N ASN A 94 15.79 6.31 16.89
CA ASN A 94 15.09 7.31 16.11
C ASN A 94 15.11 6.94 14.63
N TYR A 95 13.96 6.76 13.99
CA TYR A 95 13.82 6.46 12.56
C TYR A 95 13.70 7.71 11.69
N GLY A 96 13.82 8.88 12.32
CA GLY A 96 14.19 10.11 11.63
C GLY A 96 13.04 10.90 11.04
N TRP A 97 11.85 10.33 10.83
CA TRP A 97 10.70 11.09 10.33
C TRP A 97 10.31 12.24 11.30
N PRO A 98 10.05 13.48 10.83
CA PRO A 98 10.12 13.95 9.44
C PRO A 98 11.45 14.60 9.04
N VAL A 99 12.47 14.56 9.91
CA VAL A 99 13.77 15.21 9.71
C VAL A 99 14.56 14.56 8.57
N ILE A 100 14.51 13.23 8.46
CA ILE A 100 15.00 12.47 7.32
C ILE A 100 13.88 11.59 6.77
N HIS A 101 13.93 11.33 5.47
CA HIS A 101 13.07 10.39 4.76
C HIS A 101 13.76 9.99 3.43
N HIS A 102 13.29 8.91 2.80
CA HIS A 102 13.91 8.36 1.58
C HIS A 102 15.39 8.00 1.83
N ARG A 103 16.32 8.58 1.04
CA ARG A 103 17.76 8.33 1.14
C ARG A 103 18.50 9.35 1.99
N ALA A 104 17.78 10.28 2.64
CA ALA A 104 18.40 11.22 3.56
C ALA A 104 18.91 10.48 4.80
N GLY A 105 20.09 10.86 5.28
CA GLY A 105 20.70 10.31 6.47
C GLY A 105 21.19 11.41 7.40
N LYS A 106 21.15 11.14 8.71
CA LYS A 106 21.65 12.05 9.75
C LYS A 106 22.18 11.25 10.92
N ALA A 107 23.30 11.69 11.49
CA ALA A 107 23.87 11.05 12.68
C ALA A 107 22.83 10.98 13.82
N GLY A 108 22.75 9.81 14.47
CA GLY A 108 21.77 9.55 15.52
C GLY A 108 20.37 9.16 15.02
N MET A 109 20.17 8.99 13.72
CA MET A 109 18.93 8.51 13.11
C MET A 109 19.20 7.25 12.28
N GLN A 110 18.29 6.30 12.33
CA GLN A 110 18.35 5.04 11.60
C GLN A 110 17.87 5.25 10.17
N SER A 111 18.60 4.67 9.20
CA SER A 111 18.15 4.57 7.82
C SER A 111 17.45 3.22 7.59
N PRO A 112 16.51 3.16 6.64
CA PRO A 112 15.79 1.91 6.37
C PRO A 112 16.67 0.87 5.70
N LEU A 113 16.31 -0.41 5.86
CA LEU A 113 16.96 -1.52 5.15
C LEU A 113 16.58 -1.56 3.67
N LEU A 114 15.33 -1.20 3.39
CA LEU A 114 14.79 -1.06 2.03
C LEU A 114 13.96 0.21 1.96
N GLU A 115 14.08 0.91 0.83
CA GLU A 115 13.33 2.10 0.48
C GLU A 115 12.66 1.88 -0.88
N PHE A 116 11.37 2.21 -0.98
CA PHE A 116 10.58 2.01 -2.19
C PHE A 116 10.09 3.35 -2.76
N THR A 117 10.62 3.67 -3.92
CA THR A 117 10.13 4.74 -4.80
C THR A 117 9.95 4.17 -6.20
N PRO A 118 8.71 4.05 -6.72
CA PRO A 118 7.46 4.56 -6.14
C PRO A 118 6.93 3.76 -4.93
N SER A 119 6.01 4.36 -4.16
CA SER A 119 5.34 3.73 -3.01
C SER A 119 4.68 2.40 -3.40
N VAL A 120 4.86 1.41 -2.52
CA VAL A 120 4.26 0.08 -2.58
C VAL A 120 3.12 -0.08 -1.58
N GLY A 121 2.95 0.87 -0.65
CA GLY A 121 1.96 0.85 0.43
C GLY A 121 2.09 -0.41 1.29
N PRO A 122 3.25 -0.63 1.94
CA PRO A 122 3.48 -1.86 2.69
C PRO A 122 2.66 -1.86 3.99
N ALA A 123 2.03 -2.99 4.29
CA ALA A 123 1.06 -3.13 5.36
C ALA A 123 1.47 -4.24 6.35
N GLY A 124 0.59 -5.19 6.64
CA GLY A 124 0.89 -6.32 7.52
C GLY A 124 2.08 -7.15 7.02
N ALA A 125 2.86 -7.69 7.96
CA ALA A 125 4.08 -8.42 7.68
C ALA A 125 4.25 -9.64 8.57
N SER A 126 4.81 -10.71 8.02
CA SER A 126 5.08 -11.95 8.75
C SER A 126 6.28 -12.71 8.17
N PHE A 127 7.18 -13.16 9.03
CA PHE A 127 8.19 -14.14 8.70
C PHE A 127 7.55 -15.52 8.58
N TYR A 128 7.76 -16.18 7.45
CA TYR A 128 7.23 -17.53 7.26
C TYR A 128 8.14 -18.58 7.92
N ARG A 129 7.57 -19.42 8.78
CA ARG A 129 8.27 -20.43 9.61
C ARG A 129 7.86 -21.86 9.23
N GLY A 130 6.71 -22.00 8.59
CA GLY A 130 6.07 -23.27 8.23
C GLY A 130 6.86 -24.14 7.25
N ALA A 131 6.44 -25.41 7.17
CA ALA A 131 7.07 -26.41 6.31
C ALA A 131 6.39 -26.56 4.93
N ALA A 132 5.19 -25.99 4.74
CA ALA A 132 4.42 -26.15 3.52
C ALA A 132 5.09 -25.48 2.30
N PHE A 133 5.82 -24.38 2.53
CA PHE A 133 6.56 -23.66 1.50
C PHE A 133 8.05 -23.55 1.86
N PRO A 134 8.86 -24.61 1.70
CA PRO A 134 10.26 -24.61 2.14
C PRO A 134 11.10 -23.45 1.58
N ALA A 135 10.84 -23.04 0.33
CA ALA A 135 11.53 -21.91 -0.30
C ALA A 135 11.24 -20.56 0.37
N LEU A 136 10.13 -20.43 1.09
CA LEU A 136 9.74 -19.19 1.77
C LEU A 136 10.19 -19.14 3.23
N LYS A 137 10.69 -20.26 3.77
CA LYS A 137 11.04 -20.36 5.20
C LYS A 137 12.14 -19.37 5.56
N GLY A 138 11.91 -18.59 6.63
CA GLY A 138 12.81 -17.55 7.11
C GLY A 138 12.68 -16.20 6.40
N ASN A 139 11.87 -16.10 5.33
CA ASN A 139 11.70 -14.86 4.60
C ASN A 139 10.59 -14.00 5.23
N LEU A 140 10.78 -12.68 5.18
CA LEU A 140 9.74 -11.74 5.55
C LEU A 140 8.77 -11.58 4.38
N LEU A 141 7.49 -11.80 4.64
CA LEU A 141 6.39 -11.52 3.73
C LEU A 141 5.72 -10.21 4.12
N VAL A 142 5.47 -9.32 3.18
CA VAL A 142 4.82 -8.02 3.44
C VAL A 142 3.68 -7.79 2.46
N GLY A 143 2.46 -7.61 2.95
CA GLY A 143 1.32 -7.21 2.13
C GLY A 143 1.51 -5.82 1.55
N CYS A 144 1.13 -5.61 0.29
CA CYS A 144 1.22 -4.30 -0.37
C CYS A 144 -0.16 -3.84 -0.87
N LEU A 145 -0.56 -2.65 -0.44
CA LEU A 145 -1.74 -1.93 -0.90
C LEU A 145 -1.50 -1.42 -2.33
N ARG A 146 -0.81 -0.28 -2.50
CA ARG A 146 -0.56 0.34 -3.82
C ARG A 146 0.27 -0.54 -4.75
N GLY A 147 1.21 -1.29 -4.20
CA GLY A 147 2.09 -2.16 -4.96
C GLY A 147 1.44 -3.47 -5.40
N GLU A 148 0.22 -3.78 -4.92
CA GLU A 148 -0.60 -4.95 -5.25
C GLU A 148 0.19 -6.27 -5.33
N GLY A 149 0.27 -6.97 -4.19
CA GLY A 149 0.96 -8.24 -4.07
C GLY A 149 1.58 -8.42 -2.69
N ILE A 150 2.45 -9.44 -2.57
CA ILE A 150 3.19 -9.73 -1.35
C ILE A 150 4.66 -9.58 -1.66
N LEU A 151 5.38 -8.71 -0.96
CA LEU A 151 6.84 -8.69 -1.03
C LEU A 151 7.38 -9.92 -0.29
N ARG A 152 8.33 -10.61 -0.90
CA ARG A 152 9.18 -11.61 -0.25
C ARG A 152 10.56 -11.02 -0.11
N VAL A 153 10.98 -10.78 1.13
CA VAL A 153 12.29 -10.25 1.46
C VAL A 153 13.12 -11.36 2.11
N GLN A 154 14.25 -11.68 1.49
CA GLN A 154 15.22 -12.65 2.03
C GLN A 154 16.25 -11.90 2.86
N LEU A 155 16.39 -12.30 4.12
CA LEU A 155 17.17 -11.62 5.14
C LEU A 155 18.10 -12.61 5.85
N ASP A 156 19.36 -12.22 6.05
CA ASP A 156 20.27 -12.86 7.00
C ASP A 156 20.65 -11.83 8.08
N GLY A 157 20.05 -11.95 9.26
CA GLY A 157 20.01 -10.86 10.23
C GLY A 157 19.38 -9.61 9.58
N THR A 158 20.15 -8.53 9.49
CA THR A 158 19.75 -7.28 8.82
C THR A 158 20.23 -7.17 7.37
N ASN A 159 20.97 -8.16 6.86
CA ASN A 159 21.47 -8.14 5.49
C ASN A 159 20.37 -8.59 4.52
N VAL A 160 20.02 -7.74 3.56
CA VAL A 160 19.00 -8.03 2.55
C VAL A 160 19.66 -8.65 1.32
N SER A 161 19.34 -9.91 1.01
CA SER A 161 19.90 -10.58 -0.17
C SER A 161 19.01 -10.49 -1.40
N SER A 162 17.69 -10.38 -1.22
CA SER A 162 16.74 -10.14 -2.32
C SER A 162 15.40 -9.63 -1.82
N CYS A 163 14.68 -8.95 -2.71
CA CYS A 163 13.31 -8.51 -2.53
C CYS A 163 12.57 -8.72 -3.85
N GLU A 164 11.53 -9.56 -3.85
CA GLU A 164 10.69 -9.81 -5.03
C GLU A 164 9.20 -9.69 -4.68
N ARG A 165 8.35 -9.55 -5.70
CA ARG A 165 6.91 -9.41 -5.52
C ARG A 165 6.17 -10.65 -6.01
N LEU A 166 5.52 -11.33 -5.07
CA LEU A 166 4.65 -12.48 -5.31
C LEU A 166 3.22 -12.02 -5.59
N LEU A 167 2.48 -12.83 -6.36
CA LEU A 167 1.05 -12.62 -6.64
C LEU A 167 0.72 -11.24 -7.23
N HIS A 168 1.67 -10.63 -7.94
CA HIS A 168 1.55 -9.25 -8.39
C HIS A 168 0.28 -9.03 -9.22
N ARG A 169 -0.53 -8.04 -8.81
CA ARG A 169 -1.82 -7.64 -9.43
C ARG A 169 -2.88 -8.75 -9.56
N LYS A 170 -2.67 -9.91 -8.94
CA LYS A 170 -3.61 -11.03 -9.07
C LYS A 170 -4.89 -10.82 -8.25
N PHE A 171 -4.75 -10.28 -7.04
CA PHE A 171 -5.85 -10.01 -6.11
C PHE A 171 -5.96 -8.52 -5.75
N GLY A 172 -5.07 -7.70 -6.32
CA GLY A 172 -4.94 -6.26 -6.08
C GLY A 172 -4.36 -5.93 -4.70
N ARG A 173 -4.96 -4.98 -3.97
CA ARG A 173 -4.46 -4.45 -2.68
C ARG A 173 -4.46 -5.54 -1.61
N ILE A 174 -3.31 -5.79 -0.99
CA ILE A 174 -3.16 -6.76 0.11
C ILE A 174 -2.85 -6.01 1.40
N ARG A 175 -3.69 -6.22 2.42
CA ARG A 175 -3.62 -5.53 3.72
C ARG A 175 -2.78 -6.29 4.74
N ASP A 176 -2.95 -7.59 4.83
CA ASP A 176 -2.24 -8.40 5.82
C ASP A 176 -1.79 -9.72 5.22
N VAL A 177 -0.72 -10.29 5.76
CA VAL A 177 -0.17 -11.60 5.41
C VAL A 177 0.36 -12.28 6.67
N VAL A 178 -0.12 -13.48 6.95
CA VAL A 178 0.24 -14.24 8.16
C VAL A 178 0.46 -15.72 7.84
N GLU A 179 1.28 -16.38 8.63
CA GLU A 179 1.29 -17.84 8.70
C GLU A 179 0.13 -18.32 9.59
N GLY A 180 -0.69 -19.23 9.07
CA GLY A 180 -1.74 -19.91 9.82
C GLY A 180 -1.22 -21.09 10.64
N PRO A 181 -2.02 -21.62 11.59
CA PRO A 181 -1.61 -22.74 12.44
C PRO A 181 -1.39 -24.06 11.67
N ASP A 182 -1.91 -24.17 10.45
CA ASP A 182 -1.68 -25.28 9.52
C ASP A 182 -0.36 -25.15 8.73
N GLY A 183 0.42 -24.09 8.99
CA GLY A 183 1.67 -23.78 8.29
C GLY A 183 1.46 -23.23 6.88
N PHE A 184 0.24 -22.86 6.49
CA PHE A 184 -0.03 -22.17 5.23
C PHE A 184 0.01 -20.65 5.37
N ILE A 185 0.06 -19.96 4.24
CA ILE A 185 0.05 -18.49 4.21
C ILE A 185 -1.38 -18.04 3.99
N TYR A 186 -1.86 -17.15 4.84
CA TYR A 186 -3.13 -16.46 4.72
C TYR A 186 -2.88 -14.99 4.43
N PHE A 187 -3.72 -14.36 3.63
CA PHE A 187 -3.64 -12.93 3.38
C PHE A 187 -5.02 -12.31 3.13
N THR A 188 -5.16 -11.02 3.42
CA THR A 188 -6.39 -10.26 3.23
C THR A 188 -6.27 -9.25 2.10
N THR A 189 -7.36 -9.04 1.37
CA THR A 189 -7.46 -7.98 0.37
C THR A 189 -8.05 -6.71 1.00
N SER A 190 -7.86 -5.54 0.37
CA SER A 190 -8.38 -4.26 0.88
C SER A 190 -8.89 -3.33 -0.24
N GLN A 191 -9.89 -3.79 -0.96
CA GLN A 191 -10.48 -3.13 -2.13
C GLN A 191 -11.64 -2.20 -1.78
N PHE A 192 -12.29 -2.40 -0.64
CA PHE A 192 -13.36 -1.51 -0.13
C PHE A 192 -12.82 -0.37 0.76
N ASP A 193 -11.63 0.13 0.45
CA ASP A 193 -10.91 1.14 1.25
C ASP A 193 -10.69 2.44 0.44
N PRO A 194 -11.69 3.34 0.37
CA PRO A 194 -11.56 4.58 -0.38
C PRO A 194 -10.52 5.52 0.26
N PRO A 195 -9.83 6.37 -0.52
CA PRO A 195 -10.09 6.64 -1.94
C PRO A 195 -9.35 5.70 -2.91
N GLU A 196 -8.41 4.89 -2.42
CA GLU A 196 -7.50 4.12 -3.28
C GLU A 196 -8.05 2.75 -3.67
N GLY A 197 -8.90 2.16 -2.84
CA GLY A 197 -9.60 0.93 -3.15
C GLY A 197 -10.56 1.13 -4.31
N THR A 198 -10.58 0.18 -5.24
CA THR A 198 -11.63 0.09 -6.25
C THR A 198 -12.57 -1.03 -5.82
N PRO A 199 -13.78 -0.71 -5.29
CA PRO A 199 -14.72 -1.71 -4.83
C PRO A 199 -14.99 -2.76 -5.90
N ARG A 200 -14.90 -4.04 -5.51
CA ARG A 200 -15.27 -5.18 -6.35
C ARG A 200 -16.36 -5.95 -5.61
N PRO A 201 -17.52 -6.27 -6.21
CA PRO A 201 -18.65 -6.87 -5.49
C PRO A 201 -18.30 -8.10 -4.63
N ASP A 202 -17.29 -8.87 -5.03
CA ASP A 202 -16.88 -10.13 -4.39
C ASP A 202 -15.69 -9.99 -3.41
N TYR A 203 -15.37 -8.78 -2.98
CA TYR A 203 -14.27 -8.47 -2.05
C TYR A 203 -14.82 -7.86 -0.74
N ASP A 204 -14.06 -7.73 0.33
CA ASP A 204 -12.70 -8.23 0.54
C ASP A 204 -12.66 -9.71 0.96
N LEU A 205 -11.52 -10.34 0.74
CA LEU A 205 -11.33 -11.78 0.89
C LEU A 205 -10.27 -12.06 1.95
N VAL A 206 -10.45 -13.17 2.66
CA VAL A 206 -9.38 -13.91 3.33
C VAL A 206 -8.99 -15.07 2.43
N LEU A 207 -7.77 -15.04 1.91
CA LEU A 207 -7.26 -16.02 0.96
C LEU A 207 -6.21 -16.91 1.64
N ARG A 208 -6.20 -18.19 1.28
CA ARG A 208 -5.24 -19.18 1.75
C ARG A 208 -4.40 -19.72 0.60
N VAL A 209 -3.09 -19.61 0.69
CA VAL A 209 -2.14 -20.20 -0.26
C VAL A 209 -1.85 -21.64 0.18
N MET A 210 -2.00 -22.59 -0.74
CA MET A 210 -1.74 -24.01 -0.48
C MET A 210 -0.71 -24.58 -1.48
N PRO A 211 0.15 -25.52 -1.07
CA PRO A 211 1.02 -26.25 -1.98
C PRO A 211 0.22 -27.02 -3.03
N LYS A 212 0.65 -26.97 -4.30
CA LYS A 212 -0.02 -27.63 -5.44
C LYS A 212 -0.23 -29.15 -5.24
N ARG A 213 0.61 -29.80 -4.42
CA ARG A 213 0.55 -31.24 -4.16
C ARG A 213 -0.57 -31.64 -3.20
N LEU A 214 -1.10 -30.71 -2.42
CA LEU A 214 -2.25 -30.97 -1.56
C LEU A 214 -3.54 -30.72 -2.34
N LYS A 215 -4.44 -31.70 -2.34
CA LYS A 215 -5.80 -31.48 -2.85
C LYS A 215 -6.47 -30.45 -1.93
N ALA A 216 -6.90 -29.33 -2.51
CA ALA A 216 -7.75 -28.37 -1.80
C ALA A 216 -8.98 -29.12 -1.28
N THR A 217 -9.17 -29.18 0.04
CA THR A 217 -10.33 -29.81 0.69
C THR A 217 -11.50 -28.84 0.89
N GLY A 218 -11.25 -27.54 0.73
CA GLY A 218 -12.32 -26.54 0.59
C GLY A 218 -12.80 -26.49 -0.86
N ALA A 219 -14.00 -25.97 -1.08
CA ALA A 219 -14.43 -25.62 -2.43
C ALA A 219 -13.29 -24.80 -3.08
N PRO A 220 -12.78 -25.19 -4.27
CA PRO A 220 -11.98 -24.25 -5.04
C PRO A 220 -12.77 -22.94 -5.09
N LEU A 221 -12.10 -21.78 -5.00
CA LEU A 221 -12.72 -20.50 -5.40
C LEU A 221 -13.56 -20.83 -6.63
N ALA A 222 -14.89 -20.67 -6.50
CA ALA A 222 -15.90 -21.45 -7.24
C ALA A 222 -15.49 -21.66 -8.69
N ALA A 223 -15.79 -22.79 -9.31
CA ALA A 223 -15.37 -23.08 -10.69
C ALA A 223 -15.62 -21.92 -11.70
N GLU A 224 -16.60 -21.06 -11.40
CA GLU A 224 -16.88 -19.74 -12.00
C GLU A 224 -15.69 -18.75 -12.06
N TRP A 225 -14.67 -18.90 -11.20
CA TRP A 225 -13.53 -18.00 -11.06
C TRP A 225 -12.41 -18.27 -12.07
N ARG A 226 -12.36 -19.47 -12.66
CA ARG A 226 -11.45 -19.75 -13.78
C ARG A 226 -11.89 -19.04 -15.06
N GLU A 227 -13.15 -18.61 -15.14
CA GLU A 227 -13.71 -17.95 -16.32
C GLU A 227 -13.68 -16.41 -16.27
N ARG A 228 -13.07 -15.82 -15.24
CA ARG A 228 -12.73 -14.39 -15.21
C ARG A 228 -11.23 -14.15 -15.09
N GLU A 229 -10.44 -14.86 -15.88
CA GLU A 229 -9.48 -14.07 -16.66
C GLU A 229 -10.37 -13.06 -17.40
N GLN A 230 -10.33 -11.77 -17.03
CA GLN A 230 -10.57 -10.77 -18.07
C GLN A 230 -9.71 -11.25 -19.21
N PRO A 231 -10.28 -11.63 -20.38
CA PRO A 231 -9.46 -12.08 -21.47
C PRO A 231 -8.37 -11.02 -21.57
N VAL A 232 -7.11 -11.45 -21.55
CA VAL A 232 -6.05 -10.57 -22.04
C VAL A 232 -6.50 -10.34 -23.46
N ALA A 233 -7.26 -9.27 -23.67
CA ALA A 233 -7.79 -8.91 -24.96
C ALA A 233 -6.52 -8.84 -25.78
N THR A 234 -6.35 -9.78 -26.71
CA THR A 234 -5.26 -9.73 -27.67
C THR A 234 -5.38 -8.35 -28.26
N PHE A 235 -4.40 -7.49 -27.96
CA PHE A 235 -4.48 -6.09 -28.32
C PHE A 235 -4.64 -6.04 -29.84
N ASP A 236 -5.85 -5.72 -30.30
CA ASP A 236 -6.14 -5.54 -31.70
C ASP A 236 -5.88 -4.05 -32.02
N PRO A 237 -4.77 -3.72 -32.68
CA PRO A 237 -4.44 -2.33 -33.01
C PRO A 237 -5.45 -1.69 -33.97
N SER A 238 -6.34 -2.47 -34.58
CA SER A 238 -7.41 -2.00 -35.46
C SER A 238 -8.73 -1.74 -34.74
N SER A 239 -8.90 -2.24 -33.51
CA SER A 239 -10.14 -2.08 -32.74
C SER A 239 -10.41 -0.62 -32.37
N SER A 240 -11.66 -0.19 -32.47
CA SER A 240 -12.15 1.10 -31.95
C SER A 240 -13.01 0.93 -30.70
N ASP A 241 -12.94 -0.24 -30.05
CA ASP A 241 -13.65 -0.50 -28.81
C ASP A 241 -12.86 0.07 -27.62
N ALA A 242 -13.48 0.96 -26.85
CA ALA A 242 -12.87 1.56 -25.68
C ALA A 242 -12.45 0.52 -24.63
N SER A 243 -13.14 -0.62 -24.54
CA SER A 243 -12.77 -1.72 -23.64
C SER A 243 -11.43 -2.39 -24.01
N VAL A 244 -11.02 -2.29 -25.28
CA VAL A 244 -9.71 -2.77 -25.78
C VAL A 244 -8.66 -1.65 -25.67
N LEU A 245 -9.04 -0.42 -25.99
CA LEU A 245 -8.12 0.73 -26.02
C LEU A 245 -7.70 1.21 -24.62
N ILE A 246 -8.62 1.21 -23.64
CA ILE A 246 -8.35 1.72 -22.29
C ILE A 246 -7.26 0.91 -21.59
N PRO A 247 -7.32 -0.44 -21.51
CA PRO A 247 -6.25 -1.23 -20.92
C PRO A 247 -4.88 -1.02 -21.58
N ALA A 248 -4.85 -0.79 -22.89
CA ALA A 248 -3.62 -0.65 -23.66
C ALA A 248 -2.95 0.73 -23.51
N TYR A 249 -3.74 1.80 -23.53
CA TYR A 249 -3.20 3.16 -23.67
C TYR A 249 -3.41 4.05 -22.44
N CYS A 250 -4.44 3.80 -21.63
CA CYS A 250 -4.86 4.74 -20.59
C CYS A 250 -4.73 4.17 -19.18
N ALA A 251 -5.16 2.92 -18.98
CA ALA A 251 -5.15 2.24 -17.69
C ALA A 251 -3.76 2.07 -17.06
N PRO A 252 -2.65 1.95 -17.81
CA PRO A 252 -1.32 1.89 -17.20
C PRO A 252 -0.99 3.12 -16.33
N CYS A 253 -1.56 4.29 -16.65
CA CYS A 253 -1.39 5.52 -15.87
C CYS A 253 -2.63 5.87 -15.05
N HIS A 254 -3.82 5.83 -15.65
CA HIS A 254 -5.07 6.27 -15.04
C HIS A 254 -5.86 5.16 -14.32
N GLY A 255 -5.25 3.99 -14.19
CA GLY A 255 -5.83 2.82 -13.54
C GLY A 255 -6.90 2.09 -14.37
N PRO A 256 -7.23 0.85 -14.00
CA PRO A 256 -8.28 0.08 -14.65
C PRO A 256 -9.61 0.85 -14.56
N GLY A 257 -10.29 1.01 -15.70
CA GLY A 257 -11.55 1.76 -15.79
C GLY A 257 -11.41 3.28 -15.62
N LEU A 258 -10.20 3.84 -15.71
CA LEU A 258 -9.92 5.29 -15.67
C LEU A 258 -10.30 5.98 -14.34
N ARG A 259 -10.37 5.23 -13.24
CA ARG A 259 -10.77 5.75 -11.91
C ARG A 259 -9.60 6.19 -11.02
N GLY A 260 -8.37 6.11 -11.52
CA GLY A 260 -7.16 6.53 -10.81
C GLY A 260 -6.14 5.39 -10.67
N GLY A 261 -4.86 5.74 -10.72
CA GLY A 261 -3.73 4.82 -10.64
C GLY A 261 -2.44 5.57 -10.29
N LEU A 262 -1.41 5.45 -11.12
CA LEU A 262 -0.21 6.29 -11.02
C LEU A 262 -0.52 7.79 -11.22
N GLN A 263 -1.54 8.08 -12.04
CA GLN A 263 -2.07 9.41 -12.31
C GLN A 263 -3.54 9.50 -11.88
N ARG A 264 -4.08 10.72 -11.83
CA ARG A 264 -5.47 10.97 -11.44
C ARG A 264 -6.47 10.18 -12.30
N GLY A 265 -7.64 9.90 -11.74
CA GLY A 265 -8.78 9.40 -12.51
C GLY A 265 -9.23 10.41 -13.56
N LEU A 266 -9.86 9.92 -14.63
CA LEU A 266 -10.40 10.72 -15.72
C LEU A 266 -11.93 10.86 -15.66
N LEU A 267 -12.58 10.19 -14.71
CA LEU A 267 -14.04 10.10 -14.60
C LEU A 267 -14.62 10.90 -13.42
N ASP A 268 -13.84 11.77 -12.81
CA ASP A 268 -14.20 12.53 -11.59
C ASP A 268 -14.82 13.90 -11.87
N GLY A 269 -15.08 14.23 -13.13
CA GLY A 269 -15.63 15.53 -13.55
C GLY A 269 -14.63 16.68 -13.53
N LYS A 270 -13.38 16.47 -13.09
CA LYS A 270 -12.38 17.53 -12.89
C LYS A 270 -11.45 17.67 -14.10
N ARG A 271 -11.96 18.37 -15.11
CA ARG A 271 -11.30 18.57 -16.40
C ARG A 271 -10.31 19.75 -16.42
N GLN A 272 -9.24 19.68 -15.62
CA GLN A 272 -8.28 20.79 -15.46
C GLN A 272 -7.52 21.19 -16.75
N PHE A 273 -7.21 20.22 -17.62
CA PHE A 273 -6.38 20.45 -18.83
C PHE A 273 -7.14 20.22 -20.14
N ALA A 274 -8.40 19.81 -20.06
CA ALA A 274 -9.19 19.35 -21.18
C ALA A 274 -10.69 19.65 -20.94
N PRO A 275 -11.09 20.94 -20.93
CA PRO A 275 -12.40 21.38 -20.46
C PRO A 275 -13.56 20.81 -21.29
N ASP A 276 -13.31 20.46 -22.55
CA ASP A 276 -14.28 19.91 -23.49
C ASP A 276 -13.69 18.73 -24.29
N ASP A 277 -14.50 18.15 -25.17
CA ASP A 277 -14.11 17.00 -26.00
C ASP A 277 -12.93 17.30 -26.93
N GLU A 278 -12.82 18.54 -27.42
CA GLU A 278 -11.71 18.98 -28.26
C GLU A 278 -10.42 19.12 -27.44
N GLY A 279 -10.54 19.60 -26.20
CA GLY A 279 -9.47 19.61 -25.21
C GLY A 279 -9.00 18.20 -24.88
N LEU A 280 -9.92 17.26 -24.67
CA LEU A 280 -9.57 15.84 -24.44
C LEU A 280 -8.83 15.26 -25.64
N ARG A 281 -9.32 15.53 -26.85
CA ARG A 281 -8.66 15.11 -28.09
C ARG A 281 -7.24 15.67 -28.19
N LYS A 282 -7.05 16.96 -27.93
CA LYS A 282 -5.72 17.60 -27.96
C LYS A 282 -4.78 17.04 -26.90
N VAL A 283 -5.25 16.86 -25.67
CA VAL A 283 -4.44 16.31 -24.57
C VAL A 283 -4.03 14.87 -24.84
N ILE A 284 -4.94 14.02 -25.34
CA ILE A 284 -4.60 12.63 -25.67
C ILE A 284 -3.64 12.56 -26.86
N SER A 285 -3.90 13.35 -27.92
CA SER A 285 -3.06 13.34 -29.12
C SER A 285 -1.66 13.89 -28.87
N ASN A 286 -1.54 15.01 -28.15
CA ASN A 286 -0.27 15.72 -27.98
C ASN A 286 0.46 15.35 -26.69
N GLY A 287 -0.22 14.70 -25.74
CA GLY A 287 0.30 14.43 -24.41
C GLY A 287 0.46 15.71 -23.58
N LEU A 288 0.99 15.53 -22.37
CA LEU A 288 1.43 16.58 -21.46
C LEU A 288 2.83 16.20 -20.97
N GLY A 289 3.83 16.36 -21.84
CA GLY A 289 5.19 15.84 -21.63
C GLY A 289 5.83 16.27 -20.30
N GLU A 290 5.73 17.55 -19.93
CA GLU A 290 6.22 18.07 -18.64
C GLU A 290 5.49 17.49 -17.42
N LYS A 291 4.30 16.92 -17.63
CA LYS A 291 3.48 16.27 -16.60
C LYS A 291 3.51 14.75 -16.71
N GLY A 292 4.39 14.19 -17.55
CA GLY A 292 4.59 12.75 -17.71
C GLY A 292 3.50 12.02 -18.52
N MET A 293 2.60 12.74 -19.21
CA MET A 293 1.63 12.11 -20.11
C MET A 293 2.21 12.05 -21.53
N PRO A 294 2.42 10.85 -22.11
CA PRO A 294 2.94 10.73 -23.47
C PRO A 294 1.90 11.15 -24.52
N ALA A 295 2.38 11.49 -25.72
CA ALA A 295 1.55 11.80 -26.87
C ALA A 295 1.07 10.52 -27.56
N PHE A 296 -0.23 10.41 -27.85
CA PHE A 296 -0.81 9.23 -28.51
C PHE A 296 -1.28 9.50 -29.94
N GLY A 297 -1.09 10.71 -30.49
CA GLY A 297 -1.56 11.07 -31.83
C GLY A 297 -0.94 10.25 -32.96
N GLY A 298 0.25 9.69 -32.76
CA GLY A 298 0.88 8.74 -33.69
C GLY A 298 0.46 7.28 -33.47
N ALA A 299 -0.18 6.97 -32.33
CA ALA A 299 -0.54 5.62 -31.93
C ALA A 299 -2.04 5.31 -32.05
N LEU A 300 -2.89 6.35 -31.98
CA LEU A 300 -4.35 6.24 -32.03
C LEU A 300 -4.92 6.92 -33.28
N LYS A 301 -5.81 6.22 -33.98
CA LYS A 301 -6.57 6.76 -35.11
C LYS A 301 -7.72 7.65 -34.62
N THR A 302 -8.25 8.50 -35.50
CA THR A 302 -9.35 9.44 -35.19
C THR A 302 -10.58 8.76 -34.59
N ASN A 303 -10.98 7.60 -35.12
CA ASN A 303 -12.10 6.81 -34.60
C ASN A 303 -11.82 6.20 -33.23
N GLN A 304 -10.59 5.78 -32.95
CA GLN A 304 -10.17 5.27 -31.64
C GLN A 304 -10.15 6.38 -30.58
N LEU A 305 -9.68 7.58 -30.94
CA LEU A 305 -9.77 8.77 -30.08
C LEU A 305 -11.23 9.13 -29.77
N ALA A 306 -12.10 9.10 -30.77
CA ALA A 306 -13.52 9.37 -30.57
C ALA A 306 -14.17 8.35 -29.60
N ALA A 307 -13.82 7.07 -29.72
CA ALA A 307 -14.32 6.03 -28.82
C ALA A 307 -13.85 6.21 -27.36
N LEU A 308 -12.59 6.58 -27.15
CA LEU A 308 -12.06 6.88 -25.82
C LEU A 308 -12.77 8.08 -25.18
N ILE A 309 -12.96 9.16 -25.94
CA ILE A 309 -13.65 10.36 -25.46
C ILE A 309 -15.12 10.05 -25.15
N ALA A 310 -15.81 9.31 -26.02
CA ALA A 310 -17.18 8.89 -25.79
C ALA A 310 -17.32 8.06 -24.51
N PHE A 311 -16.38 7.13 -24.28
CA PHE A 311 -16.35 6.34 -23.05
C PHE A 311 -16.18 7.23 -21.81
N ILE A 312 -15.21 8.15 -21.82
CA ILE A 312 -14.96 9.07 -20.70
C ILE A 312 -16.22 9.86 -20.38
N LYS A 313 -16.88 10.44 -21.38
CA LYS A 313 -18.12 11.21 -21.19
C LYS A 313 -19.26 10.38 -20.62
N GLN A 314 -19.44 9.15 -21.12
CA GLN A 314 -20.54 8.29 -20.68
C GLN A 314 -20.38 7.82 -19.23
N HIS A 315 -19.14 7.76 -18.73
CA HIS A 315 -18.83 7.21 -17.41
C HIS A 315 -18.32 8.26 -16.41
N GLU A 316 -18.26 9.53 -16.80
CA GLU A 316 -17.89 10.64 -15.94
C GLU A 316 -18.99 10.91 -14.91
N VAL A 317 -18.59 11.03 -13.64
CA VAL A 317 -19.50 11.40 -12.56
C VAL A 317 -19.41 12.92 -12.38
N ALA A 318 -20.55 13.58 -12.18
CA ALA A 318 -20.58 15.01 -11.93
C ALA A 318 -19.67 15.38 -10.75
N PRO A 319 -18.90 16.49 -10.83
CA PRO A 319 -18.03 16.90 -9.74
C PRO A 319 -18.88 17.16 -8.49
N VAL A 320 -18.51 16.51 -7.37
CA VAL A 320 -19.13 16.79 -6.07
C VAL A 320 -18.78 18.23 -5.69
N ASN A 321 -19.75 19.14 -5.81
CA ASN A 321 -19.66 20.50 -5.28
C ASN A 321 -19.73 20.42 -3.76
N ASN A 322 -18.59 20.43 -3.08
CA ASN A 322 -18.55 20.76 -1.65
C ASN A 322 -18.72 22.28 -1.48
N SER A 323 -19.95 22.74 -1.67
CA SER A 323 -20.41 24.01 -1.11
C SER A 323 -21.71 23.75 -0.35
N THR A 324 -21.74 24.23 0.90
CA THR A 324 -22.86 24.20 1.86
C THR A 324 -23.06 22.91 2.68
N ASN A 325 -22.45 22.85 3.88
CA ASN A 325 -23.20 22.89 5.15
C ASN A 325 -22.24 22.92 6.36
N THR A 326 -21.79 24.11 6.75
CA THR A 326 -21.43 24.36 8.15
C THR A 326 -22.72 24.48 8.96
N SER A 327 -23.32 23.34 9.33
CA SER A 327 -24.24 23.33 10.47
C SER A 327 -23.41 23.10 11.72
N ALA A 328 -23.36 24.13 12.55
CA ALA A 328 -22.64 24.12 13.81
C ALA A 328 -23.23 23.04 14.73
N LEU A 329 -22.39 22.11 15.20
CA LEU A 329 -22.68 21.34 16.40
C LEU A 329 -22.78 22.33 17.57
N PRO A 330 -23.84 22.28 18.40
CA PRO A 330 -23.97 23.18 19.53
C PRO A 330 -22.85 22.89 20.55
N ARG A 331 -22.16 23.97 20.95
CA ARG A 331 -21.21 23.96 22.06
C ARG A 331 -22.00 23.69 23.35
N ASN A 332 -21.76 22.54 23.97
CA ASN A 332 -22.06 22.38 25.38
C ASN A 332 -20.92 22.99 26.19
N THR A 333 -21.27 23.97 27.03
CA THR A 333 -20.51 24.45 28.19
C THR A 333 -21.50 25.03 29.19
N PRO A 334 -21.22 25.03 30.51
CA PRO A 334 -20.27 24.21 31.27
C PRO A 334 -20.91 22.97 31.91
#